data_AF-A0A9X3J5P1-F1
#
_entry.id   AF-A0A9X3J5P1-F1
#
_cell.length_a   1.000
_cell.length_b   1.000
_cell.length_c   1.000
_cell.angle_alpha   90.00
_cell.angle_beta   90.00
_cell.angle_gamma   90.00
#
_symmetry.space_group_name_H-M   'P 1'
#
loop_
_entity.id
_entity.type
_entity.pdbx_description
1 polymer ?
#
loop_
_entity_poly.entity_id
_entity_poly.type
_entity_poly.pdbx_seq_one_letter_code
_entity_poly.pdbx_strand_id
1 'polypeptide(L)'
;MTIRLLIISTLLLSVHFSLRASDNDSIANRVFTLIYDQNLNEAESTLKAGNNQLNDFYKLYLNLDLHWWKYRTTYSKENSDKLDELIQKSVLNETGTYEKKMRQIIVKSYQLRYAKKKFNLFGMLSARSTIRDLIREIENEEPPFSGDEQKLFETFVIMYQYIENINFFANEKKSSERLKKLNRMEKFTTEDSVILNTVAHFFLARMYQKIEGEPETGLSHFKILTTQFPTNKTFNEYQKECEAKI
;
A
#
# COMPACT_ATOMS: atom_id res chain seq x y z
N MET A 1 -10.30 -50.20 5.18
CA MET A 1 -10.83 -49.19 6.12
C MET A 1 -9.83 -48.06 6.43
N THR A 2 -8.57 -48.15 5.99
CA THR A 2 -7.49 -47.19 6.28
C THR A 2 -7.42 -46.00 5.30
N ILE A 3 -7.85 -46.16 4.04
CA ILE A 3 -7.81 -45.08 3.02
C ILE A 3 -8.89 -43.99 3.27
N ARG A 4 -10.07 -44.36 3.78
CA ARG A 4 -11.17 -43.40 4.06
C ARG A 4 -10.85 -42.44 5.21
N LEU A 5 -10.08 -42.88 6.21
CA LEU A 5 -9.62 -42.06 7.33
C LEU A 5 -8.57 -41.01 6.90
N LEU A 6 -7.76 -41.33 5.89
CA LEU A 6 -6.73 -40.43 5.37
C LEU A 6 -7.34 -39.25 4.58
N ILE A 7 -8.39 -39.51 3.79
CA ILE A 7 -9.10 -38.50 2.98
C ILE A 7 -9.89 -37.51 3.87
N ILE A 8 -10.49 -38.00 4.96
CA ILE A 8 -11.22 -37.13 5.90
C ILE A 8 -10.23 -36.23 6.67
N SER A 9 -9.04 -36.74 7.00
CA SER A 9 -7.99 -35.96 7.67
C SER A 9 -7.42 -34.85 6.78
N THR A 10 -7.23 -35.10 5.47
CA THR A 10 -6.79 -34.05 4.53
C THR A 10 -7.88 -33.02 4.23
N LEU A 11 -9.16 -33.40 4.23
CA LEU A 11 -10.27 -32.46 4.06
C LEU A 11 -10.48 -31.54 5.27
N LEU A 12 -10.22 -32.02 6.50
CA LEU A 12 -10.31 -31.20 7.71
C LEU A 12 -9.15 -30.20 7.82
N LEU A 13 -7.96 -30.56 7.35
CA LEU A 13 -6.80 -29.66 7.31
C LEU A 13 -7.02 -28.49 6.33
N SER A 14 -7.68 -28.68 5.20
CA SER A 14 -7.96 -27.60 4.25
C SER A 14 -9.03 -26.62 4.73
N VAL A 15 -9.99 -27.05 5.55
CA VAL A 15 -11.05 -26.17 6.10
C VAL A 15 -10.49 -25.21 7.18
N HIS A 16 -9.48 -25.63 7.95
CA HIS A 16 -8.87 -24.75 8.94
C HIS A 16 -8.04 -23.60 8.32
N PHE A 17 -7.50 -23.78 7.11
CA PHE A 17 -6.80 -22.70 6.40
C PHE A 17 -7.77 -21.64 5.87
N SER A 18 -8.97 -22.03 5.41
CA SER A 18 -9.96 -21.08 4.88
C SER A 18 -10.54 -20.16 5.95
N LEU A 19 -10.78 -20.64 7.17
CA LEU A 19 -11.28 -19.81 8.27
C LEU A 19 -10.27 -18.73 8.68
N ARG A 20 -8.98 -19.07 8.71
CA ARG A 20 -7.92 -18.14 9.11
C ARG A 20 -7.68 -17.03 8.08
N ALA A 21 -7.86 -17.31 6.79
CA ALA A 21 -7.80 -16.30 5.72
C ALA A 21 -8.97 -15.30 5.84
N SER A 22 -10.20 -15.80 6.03
CA SER A 22 -11.38 -14.95 6.26
C SER A 22 -11.23 -14.05 7.49
N ASP A 23 -10.72 -14.59 8.60
CA ASP A 23 -10.51 -13.82 9.83
C ASP A 23 -9.44 -12.73 9.64
N ASN A 24 -8.33 -13.06 8.97
CA ASN A 24 -7.25 -12.12 8.62
C ASN A 24 -7.76 -10.95 7.77
N ASP A 25 -8.53 -11.24 6.72
CA ASP A 25 -9.09 -10.21 5.84
C ASP A 25 -10.09 -9.34 6.60
N SER A 26 -10.90 -9.92 7.49
CA SER A 26 -11.87 -9.16 8.29
C SER A 26 -11.22 -8.15 9.24
N ILE A 27 -10.15 -8.53 9.93
CA ILE A 27 -9.45 -7.66 10.87
C ILE A 27 -8.57 -6.63 10.15
N ALA A 28 -7.90 -7.03 9.05
CA ALA A 28 -7.11 -6.12 8.23
C ALA A 28 -7.99 -5.03 7.62
N ASN A 29 -9.13 -5.40 7.04
CA ASN A 29 -10.12 -4.47 6.49
C ASN A 29 -10.64 -3.53 7.58
N ARG A 30 -10.99 -4.05 8.76
CA ARG A 30 -11.47 -3.21 9.87
C ARG A 30 -10.43 -2.17 10.31
N VAL A 31 -9.18 -2.58 10.52
CA VAL A 31 -8.10 -1.65 10.91
C VAL A 31 -7.88 -0.62 9.81
N PHE A 32 -7.82 -1.05 8.55
CA PHE A 32 -7.63 -0.17 7.41
C PHE A 32 -8.74 0.88 7.29
N THR A 33 -10.00 0.45 7.39
CA THR A 33 -11.15 1.37 7.35
C THR A 33 -11.06 2.40 8.48
N LEU A 34 -10.73 1.99 9.72
CA LEU A 34 -10.54 2.92 10.83
C LEU A 34 -9.40 3.92 10.60
N ILE A 35 -8.29 3.49 9.97
CA ILE A 35 -7.19 4.38 9.59
C ILE A 35 -7.69 5.44 8.60
N TYR A 36 -8.39 5.03 7.56
CA TYR A 36 -8.82 5.91 6.48
C TYR A 36 -10.03 6.78 6.86
N ASP A 37 -10.87 6.35 7.80
CA ASP A 37 -11.86 7.19 8.47
C ASP A 37 -11.23 8.16 9.49
N GLN A 38 -9.92 8.11 9.68
CA GLN A 38 -9.14 8.91 10.63
C GLN A 38 -9.52 8.69 12.10
N ASN A 39 -10.09 7.53 12.43
CA ASN A 39 -10.32 7.05 13.80
C ASN A 39 -9.06 6.39 14.38
N LEU A 40 -7.94 7.13 14.40
CA LEU A 40 -6.59 6.57 14.56
C LEU A 40 -6.32 5.90 15.93
N ASN A 41 -6.99 6.35 17.00
CA ASN A 41 -6.86 5.72 18.32
C ASN A 41 -7.56 4.36 18.37
N GLU A 42 -8.73 4.25 17.72
CA GLU A 42 -9.46 2.99 17.63
C GLU A 42 -8.76 2.01 16.68
N ALA A 43 -8.22 2.52 15.57
CA ALA A 43 -7.39 1.74 14.66
C ALA A 43 -6.19 1.12 15.38
N GLU A 44 -5.48 1.89 16.20
CA GLU A 44 -4.36 1.39 17.00
C GLU A 44 -4.80 0.30 17.99
N SER A 45 -5.91 0.53 18.68
CA SER A 45 -6.43 -0.39 19.69
C SER A 45 -6.87 -1.70 19.04
N THR A 46 -7.53 -1.62 17.88
CA THR A 46 -7.98 -2.77 17.08
C THR A 46 -6.80 -3.54 16.49
N LEU A 47 -5.78 -2.84 15.97
CA LEU A 47 -4.55 -3.45 15.47
C LEU A 47 -3.81 -4.23 16.57
N LYS A 48 -3.70 -3.67 17.78
CA LYS A 48 -3.07 -4.34 18.92
C LYS A 48 -3.87 -5.58 19.36
N ALA A 49 -5.19 -5.47 19.46
CA ALA A 49 -6.05 -6.56 19.89
C ALA A 49 -6.11 -7.72 18.87
N GLY A 50 -6.11 -7.40 17.57
CA GLY A 50 -6.18 -8.37 16.48
C GLY A 50 -4.83 -8.86 15.96
N ASN A 51 -3.71 -8.48 16.60
CA ASN A 51 -2.37 -8.73 16.07
C ASN A 51 -2.07 -10.21 15.82
N ASN A 52 -2.63 -11.13 16.60
CA ASN A 52 -2.43 -12.57 16.42
C ASN A 52 -3.22 -13.18 15.22
N GLN A 53 -4.21 -12.45 14.70
CA GLN A 53 -5.02 -12.86 13.55
C GLN A 53 -4.41 -12.38 12.22
N LEU A 54 -3.59 -11.33 12.27
CA LEU A 54 -2.91 -10.77 11.11
C LEU A 54 -1.67 -11.60 10.73
N ASN A 55 -1.45 -11.78 9.43
CA ASN A 55 -0.15 -12.22 8.94
C ASN A 55 0.89 -11.10 8.99
N ASP A 56 2.16 -11.46 8.75
CA ASP A 56 3.27 -10.53 8.91
C ASP A 56 3.27 -9.39 7.89
N PHE A 57 2.70 -9.62 6.70
CA PHE A 57 2.51 -8.58 5.70
C PHE A 57 1.55 -7.50 6.19
N TYR A 58 0.32 -7.85 6.59
CA TYR A 58 -0.66 -6.87 7.06
C TYR A 58 -0.26 -6.23 8.39
N LYS A 59 0.39 -6.97 9.30
CA LYS A 59 0.98 -6.37 10.51
C LYS A 59 1.93 -5.23 10.18
N LEU A 60 2.89 -5.48 9.29
CA LEU A 60 3.87 -4.47 8.88
C LEU A 60 3.19 -3.30 8.17
N TYR A 61 2.37 -3.60 7.16
CA TYR A 61 1.72 -2.61 6.33
C TYR A 61 0.80 -1.68 7.14
N LEU A 62 -0.12 -2.23 7.92
CA LEU A 62 -1.10 -1.46 8.69
C LEU A 62 -0.43 -0.67 9.83
N ASN A 63 0.61 -1.22 10.45
CA ASN A 63 1.34 -0.50 11.49
C ASN A 63 2.09 0.71 10.93
N LEU A 64 2.75 0.55 9.78
CA LEU A 64 3.38 1.66 9.07
C LEU A 64 2.36 2.70 8.63
N ASP A 65 1.24 2.26 8.04
CA ASP A 65 0.22 3.18 7.54
C ASP A 65 -0.47 3.96 8.66
N LEU A 66 -0.80 3.30 9.77
CA LEU A 66 -1.34 3.95 10.96
C LEU A 66 -0.42 5.07 11.47
N HIS A 67 0.87 4.78 11.63
CA HIS A 67 1.83 5.78 12.13
C HIS A 67 2.07 6.89 11.11
N TRP A 68 2.06 6.57 9.81
CA TRP A 68 2.07 7.57 8.75
C TRP A 68 0.88 8.51 8.86
N TRP A 69 -0.33 8.00 9.04
CA TRP A 69 -1.54 8.82 9.17
C TRP A 69 -1.57 9.63 10.47
N LYS A 70 -1.10 9.09 11.59
CA LYS A 70 -0.92 9.86 12.83
C LYS A 70 0.02 11.05 12.64
N TYR A 71 1.17 10.82 12.02
CA TYR A 71 2.09 11.91 11.70
C TYR A 71 1.47 12.91 10.70
N ARG A 72 0.85 12.41 9.62
CA ARG A 72 0.31 13.25 8.56
C ARG A 72 -0.85 14.14 9.00
N THR A 73 -1.69 13.67 9.92
CA THR A 73 -2.86 14.42 10.39
C THR A 73 -2.51 15.41 11.51
N THR A 74 -1.54 15.08 12.36
CA THR A 74 -1.20 15.91 13.53
C THR A 74 0.00 16.82 13.33
N TYR A 75 0.92 16.45 12.42
CA TYR A 75 2.22 17.11 12.24
C TYR A 75 3.07 17.23 13.52
N SER A 76 2.73 16.47 14.57
CA SER A 76 3.44 16.56 15.84
C SER A 76 4.83 15.95 15.74
N LYS A 77 5.78 16.53 16.49
CA LYS A 77 7.14 15.99 16.62
C LYS A 77 7.10 14.57 17.19
N GLU A 78 6.26 14.31 18.18
CA GLU A 78 6.12 12.99 18.80
C GLU A 78 5.71 11.92 17.77
N ASN A 79 4.68 12.17 16.95
CA ASN A 79 4.26 11.20 15.93
C ASN A 79 5.29 11.09 14.79
N SER A 80 6.02 12.16 14.50
CA SER A 80 7.15 12.12 13.57
C SER A 80 8.26 11.19 14.07
N ASP A 81 8.67 11.33 15.32
CA ASP A 81 9.76 10.56 15.93
C ASP A 81 9.36 9.07 16.06
N LYS A 82 8.12 8.79 16.46
CA LYS A 82 7.55 7.43 16.50
C LYS A 82 7.54 6.75 15.14
N LEU A 83 7.16 7.48 14.09
CA LEU A 83 7.16 6.96 12.72
C LEU A 83 8.59 6.67 12.24
N ASP A 84 9.55 7.56 12.49
CA ASP A 84 10.94 7.34 12.11
C ASP A 84 11.52 6.12 12.85
N GLU A 85 11.31 6.02 14.16
CA GLU A 85 11.73 4.86 14.96
C GLU A 85 11.13 3.55 14.42
N LEU A 86 9.84 3.54 14.09
CA LEU A 86 9.17 2.39 13.48
C LEU A 86 9.80 2.03 12.13
N ILE A 87 10.08 3.01 11.27
CA ILE A 87 10.73 2.80 9.98
C ILE A 87 12.11 2.18 10.20
N GLN A 88 12.96 2.75 11.07
CA GLN A 88 14.30 2.24 11.33
C GLN A 88 14.28 0.81 11.88
N LYS A 89 13.38 0.50 12.82
CA LYS A 89 13.21 -0.85 13.37
C LYS A 89 12.70 -1.86 12.35
N SER A 90 11.99 -1.40 11.32
CA SER A 90 11.43 -2.26 10.28
C SER A 90 12.39 -2.52 9.12
N VAL A 91 13.49 -1.75 9.02
CA VAL A 91 14.54 -1.99 8.03
C VAL A 91 15.19 -3.34 8.30
N LEU A 92 15.21 -4.19 7.28
CA LEU A 92 15.83 -5.51 7.35
C LEU A 92 17.33 -5.40 7.04
N ASN A 93 18.13 -6.12 7.83
CA ASN A 93 19.58 -6.24 7.59
C ASN A 93 19.89 -7.08 6.34
N GLU A 94 19.01 -8.01 5.99
CA GLU A 94 19.17 -8.92 4.85
C GLU A 94 17.85 -9.12 4.11
N THR A 95 17.92 -9.17 2.78
CA THR A 95 16.78 -9.34 1.87
C THR A 95 16.90 -10.60 1.02
N GLY A 96 17.44 -11.69 1.57
CA GLY A 96 17.73 -12.92 0.81
C GLY A 96 16.51 -13.66 0.23
N THR A 97 15.28 -13.32 0.62
CA THR A 97 14.05 -13.97 0.11
C THR A 97 13.11 -12.95 -0.51
N TYR A 98 12.25 -13.40 -1.44
CA TYR A 98 11.22 -12.55 -2.07
C TYR A 98 10.38 -11.79 -1.05
N GLU A 99 9.88 -12.48 -0.01
CA GLU A 99 9.07 -11.87 1.04
C GLU A 99 9.81 -10.79 1.82
N LYS A 100 11.10 -11.00 2.11
CA LYS A 100 11.95 -9.98 2.77
C LYS A 100 12.17 -8.78 1.83
N LYS A 101 12.41 -8.99 0.53
CA LYS A 101 12.53 -7.90 -0.46
C LYS A 101 11.23 -7.10 -0.55
N MET A 102 10.08 -7.77 -0.66
CA MET A 102 8.76 -7.15 -0.63
C MET A 102 8.59 -6.26 0.61
N ARG A 103 8.79 -6.83 1.80
CA ARG A 103 8.67 -6.08 3.06
C ARG A 103 9.60 -4.88 3.10
N GLN A 104 10.84 -5.05 2.64
CA GLN A 104 11.80 -3.96 2.56
C GLN A 104 11.33 -2.87 1.60
N ILE A 105 10.75 -3.21 0.45
CA ILE A 105 10.16 -2.23 -0.49
C ILE A 105 9.04 -1.43 0.18
N ILE A 106 8.16 -2.09 0.96
CA ILE A 106 7.10 -1.41 1.71
C ILE A 106 7.71 -0.43 2.72
N VAL A 107 8.64 -0.88 3.55
CA VAL A 107 9.32 -0.03 4.55
C VAL A 107 10.00 1.17 3.87
N LYS A 108 10.74 0.94 2.78
CA LYS A 108 11.41 2.01 2.04
C LYS A 108 10.43 2.94 1.35
N SER A 109 9.25 2.48 0.95
CA SER A 109 8.18 3.33 0.43
C SER A 109 7.67 4.31 1.50
N TYR A 110 7.50 3.87 2.75
CA TYR A 110 7.18 4.78 3.86
C TYR A 110 8.35 5.68 4.25
N GLN A 111 9.59 5.18 4.21
CA GLN A 111 10.79 6.01 4.41
C GLN A 111 10.87 7.13 3.38
N LEU A 112 10.57 6.84 2.11
CA LEU A 112 10.52 7.84 1.04
C LEU A 112 9.44 8.89 1.28
N ARG A 113 8.22 8.47 1.67
CA ARG A 113 7.11 9.38 2.03
C ARG A 113 7.50 10.30 3.20
N TYR A 114 8.10 9.74 4.25
CA TYR A 114 8.56 10.46 5.42
C TYR A 114 9.66 11.47 5.07
N ALA A 115 10.71 11.03 4.35
CA ALA A 115 11.81 11.88 3.91
C ALA A 115 11.32 13.03 3.02
N LYS A 116 10.40 12.77 2.08
CA LYS A 116 9.77 13.79 1.24
C LYS A 116 9.01 14.82 2.08
N LYS A 117 8.26 14.37 3.08
CA LYS A 117 7.50 15.26 3.98
C LYS A 117 8.42 16.16 4.82
N LYS A 118 9.64 15.70 5.12
CA LYS A 118 10.68 16.45 5.85
C LYS A 118 11.64 17.22 4.94
N PHE A 119 11.44 17.21 3.62
CA PHE A 119 12.37 17.78 2.64
C PHE A 119 13.81 17.22 2.76
N ASN A 120 13.98 15.99 3.24
CA ASN A 120 15.27 15.33 3.38
C ASN A 120 15.69 14.68 2.05
N LEU A 121 16.47 15.41 1.24
CA LEU A 121 16.89 14.96 -0.09
C LEU A 121 17.72 13.68 -0.06
N PHE A 122 18.70 13.57 0.83
CA PHE A 122 19.54 12.37 0.94
C PHE A 122 18.72 11.14 1.31
N GLY A 123 17.81 11.27 2.27
CA GLY A 123 16.89 10.20 2.65
C GLY A 123 15.98 9.78 1.48
N MET A 124 15.48 10.73 0.69
CA MET A 124 14.68 10.43 -0.50
C MET A 124 15.50 9.66 -1.55
N LEU A 125 16.70 10.13 -1.89
CA LEU A 125 17.55 9.51 -2.91
C LEU A 125 18.00 8.10 -2.50
N SER A 126 18.39 7.92 -1.23
CA SER A 126 18.79 6.62 -0.68
C SER A 126 17.62 5.63 -0.72
N ALA A 127 16.45 5.99 -0.18
CA ALA A 127 15.29 5.11 -0.19
C ALA A 127 14.87 4.73 -1.62
N ARG A 128 14.89 5.70 -2.53
CA ARG A 128 14.60 5.50 -3.95
C ARG A 128 15.57 4.50 -4.58
N SER A 129 16.88 4.69 -4.43
CA SER A 129 17.88 3.74 -4.96
C SER A 129 17.63 2.31 -4.47
N THR A 130 17.42 2.14 -3.15
CA THR A 130 17.16 0.82 -2.58
C THR A 130 15.90 0.17 -3.14
N ILE A 131 14.81 0.93 -3.32
CA ILE A 131 13.57 0.37 -3.91
C ILE A 131 13.83 -0.09 -5.35
N ARG A 132 14.56 0.70 -6.15
CA ARG A 132 14.91 0.33 -7.53
C ARG A 132 15.68 -0.97 -7.59
N ASP A 133 16.71 -1.11 -6.76
CA ASP A 133 17.57 -2.29 -6.75
C ASP A 133 16.77 -3.53 -6.32
N LEU A 134 15.95 -3.41 -5.27
CA LEU A 134 15.07 -4.50 -4.82
C LEU A 134 14.04 -4.90 -5.87
N ILE A 135 13.45 -3.94 -6.60
CA ILE A 135 12.49 -4.24 -7.67
C ILE A 135 13.17 -5.04 -8.79
N ARG A 136 14.40 -4.67 -9.19
CA ARG A 136 15.17 -5.42 -10.20
C ARG A 136 15.49 -6.84 -9.75
N GLU A 137 15.77 -7.03 -8.47
CA GLU A 137 16.02 -8.36 -7.91
C GLU A 137 14.78 -9.26 -8.00
N ILE A 138 13.60 -8.74 -7.62
CA ILE A 138 12.36 -9.53 -7.62
C ILE A 138 11.70 -9.69 -9.00
N GLU A 139 12.03 -8.86 -9.99
CA GLU A 139 11.44 -8.93 -11.34
C GLU A 139 11.68 -10.29 -12.03
N ASN A 140 12.73 -11.01 -11.61
CA ASN A 140 13.09 -12.32 -12.15
C ASN A 140 12.72 -13.50 -11.22
N GLU A 141 12.03 -13.23 -10.11
CA GLU A 141 11.64 -14.23 -9.11
C GLU A 141 10.15 -14.54 -9.22
N GLU A 142 9.78 -15.81 -9.04
CA GLU A 142 8.36 -16.17 -8.89
C GLU A 142 7.88 -15.79 -7.47
N PRO A 143 6.80 -15.00 -7.35
CA PRO A 143 6.26 -14.62 -6.05
C PRO A 143 5.72 -15.85 -5.31
N PRO A 144 6.12 -16.08 -4.04
CA PRO A 144 5.70 -17.24 -3.26
C PRO A 144 4.28 -17.11 -2.67
N PHE A 145 3.59 -16.00 -2.94
CA PHE A 145 2.25 -15.70 -2.44
C PHE A 145 1.34 -15.24 -3.58
N SER A 146 0.05 -15.47 -3.40
CA SER A 146 -1.02 -15.12 -4.33
C SER A 146 -2.16 -14.37 -3.63
N GLY A 147 -3.11 -13.84 -4.39
CA GLY A 147 -4.26 -13.12 -3.84
C GLY A 147 -4.00 -11.65 -3.56
N ASP A 148 -4.72 -11.09 -2.59
CA ASP A 148 -4.76 -9.65 -2.34
C ASP A 148 -3.45 -9.05 -1.87
N GLU A 149 -2.64 -9.79 -1.11
CA GLU A 149 -1.31 -9.33 -0.67
C GLU A 149 -0.38 -9.11 -1.85
N GLN A 150 -0.39 -10.04 -2.80
CA GLN A 150 0.40 -9.94 -4.02
C GLN A 150 -0.06 -8.75 -4.86
N LYS A 151 -1.37 -8.62 -5.07
CA LYS A 151 -1.95 -7.51 -5.84
C LYS A 151 -1.67 -6.17 -5.16
N LEU A 152 -1.80 -6.11 -3.84
CA LEU A 152 -1.53 -4.91 -3.05
C LEU A 152 -0.06 -4.54 -3.15
N PHE A 153 0.86 -5.50 -3.01
CA PHE A 153 2.28 -5.27 -3.24
C PHE A 153 2.56 -4.78 -4.67
N GLU A 154 1.92 -5.38 -5.68
CA GLU A 154 2.03 -4.97 -7.08
C GLU A 154 1.66 -3.49 -7.25
N THR A 155 0.68 -2.95 -6.50
CA THR A 155 0.36 -1.52 -6.56
C THR A 155 1.54 -0.63 -6.15
N PHE A 156 2.35 -1.03 -5.17
CA PHE A 156 3.54 -0.28 -4.75
C PHE A 156 4.62 -0.31 -5.83
N VAL A 157 4.85 -1.49 -6.42
CA VAL A 157 5.82 -1.66 -7.51
C VAL A 157 5.41 -0.83 -8.72
N ILE A 158 4.14 -0.93 -9.15
CA ILE A 158 3.60 -0.13 -10.25
C ILE A 158 3.78 1.35 -9.96
N MET A 159 3.39 1.83 -8.78
CA MET A 159 3.50 3.25 -8.44
C MET A 159 4.95 3.74 -8.53
N TYR A 160 5.87 2.96 -8.01
CA TYR A 160 7.29 3.30 -8.03
C TYR A 160 7.85 3.34 -9.46
N GLN A 161 7.67 2.26 -10.22
CA GLN A 161 8.12 2.17 -11.61
C GLN A 161 7.44 3.22 -12.50
N TYR A 162 6.19 3.58 -12.21
CA TYR A 162 5.47 4.62 -12.94
C TYR A 162 6.15 5.97 -12.81
N ILE A 163 6.58 6.32 -11.60
CA ILE A 163 7.23 7.60 -11.30
C ILE A 163 8.69 7.62 -11.79
N GLU A 164 9.43 6.51 -11.64
CA GLU A 164 10.83 6.44 -12.08
C GLU A 164 11.00 6.65 -13.58
N ASN A 165 10.07 6.14 -14.38
CA ASN A 165 10.12 6.21 -15.83
C ASN A 165 9.60 7.54 -16.40
N ILE A 166 9.35 8.55 -15.56
CA ILE A 166 8.98 9.89 -16.04
C ILE A 166 10.25 10.68 -16.30
N ASN A 167 10.50 10.96 -17.57
CA ASN A 167 11.51 11.91 -17.97
C ASN A 167 10.89 13.30 -17.99
N PHE A 168 10.96 14.03 -16.86
CA PHE A 168 10.31 15.35 -16.68
C PHE A 168 10.74 16.43 -17.69
N PHE A 169 11.81 16.19 -18.45
CA PHE A 169 12.36 17.11 -19.45
C PHE A 169 12.11 16.67 -20.90
N ALA A 170 11.59 15.46 -21.12
CA ALA A 170 11.25 14.99 -22.46
C ALA A 170 9.74 15.11 -22.67
N ASN A 171 9.33 15.76 -23.76
CA ASN A 171 7.95 15.70 -24.29
C ASN A 171 7.65 14.29 -24.86
N GLU A 172 7.85 13.25 -24.06
CA GLU A 172 7.53 11.89 -24.46
C GLU A 172 6.03 11.67 -24.32
N LYS A 173 5.41 11.31 -25.45
CA LYS A 173 4.07 10.70 -25.47
C LYS A 173 4.05 9.56 -24.46
N LYS A 174 2.91 9.40 -23.78
CA LYS A 174 2.63 8.28 -22.86
C LYS A 174 3.06 6.95 -23.50
N SER A 175 4.15 6.37 -23.00
CA SER A 175 4.68 5.14 -23.56
C SER A 175 3.69 3.99 -23.35
N SER A 176 3.75 2.98 -24.23
CA SER A 176 2.93 1.77 -24.10
C SER A 176 3.09 1.10 -22.73
N GLU A 177 4.30 1.13 -22.16
CA GLU A 177 4.60 0.60 -20.82
C GLU A 177 3.95 1.39 -19.68
N ARG A 178 3.82 2.72 -19.83
CA ARG A 178 3.09 3.55 -18.86
C ARG A 178 1.58 3.28 -18.94
N LEU A 179 1.04 3.14 -20.14
CA LEU A 179 -0.37 2.80 -20.33
C LEU A 179 -0.70 1.42 -19.75
N LYS A 180 0.15 0.41 -19.96
CA LYS A 180 -0.01 -0.93 -19.34
C LYS A 180 -0.10 -0.84 -17.82
N LYS A 181 0.75 -0.03 -17.19
CA LYS A 181 0.78 0.17 -15.73
C LYS A 181 -0.50 0.83 -15.21
N LEU A 182 -1.00 1.86 -15.89
CA LEU A 182 -2.28 2.48 -15.55
C LEU A 182 -3.43 1.48 -15.68
N ASN A 183 -3.54 0.80 -16.83
CA ASN A 183 -4.61 -0.18 -17.05
C ASN A 183 -4.56 -1.32 -16.02
N ARG A 184 -3.35 -1.72 -15.60
CA ARG A 184 -3.20 -2.73 -14.54
C ARG A 184 -3.70 -2.20 -13.20
N MET A 185 -3.35 -0.98 -12.82
CA MET A 185 -3.83 -0.33 -11.60
C MET A 185 -5.35 -0.09 -11.64
N GLU A 186 -5.92 0.25 -12.80
CA GLU A 186 -7.37 0.42 -12.99
C GLU A 186 -8.13 -0.87 -12.71
N LYS A 187 -7.61 -2.02 -13.15
CA LYS A 187 -8.22 -3.32 -12.81
C LYS A 187 -8.30 -3.56 -11.30
N PHE A 188 -7.35 -3.05 -10.51
CA PHE A 188 -7.39 -3.17 -9.05
C PHE A 188 -8.48 -2.31 -8.41
N THR A 189 -8.98 -1.29 -9.10
CA THR A 189 -10.09 -0.45 -8.61
C THR A 189 -11.46 -1.10 -8.72
N THR A 190 -11.56 -2.29 -9.32
CA THR A 190 -12.81 -3.05 -9.43
C THR A 190 -12.77 -4.35 -8.63
N GLU A 191 -11.70 -4.59 -7.87
CA GLU A 191 -11.58 -5.75 -7.00
C GLU A 191 -12.38 -5.53 -5.70
N ASP A 192 -12.92 -6.62 -5.13
CA ASP A 192 -13.76 -6.59 -3.93
C ASP A 192 -13.01 -6.19 -2.66
N SER A 193 -11.69 -6.34 -2.68
CA SER A 193 -10.80 -6.06 -1.55
C SER A 193 -10.75 -4.56 -1.25
N VAL A 194 -11.31 -4.16 -0.10
CA VAL A 194 -11.39 -2.75 0.33
C VAL A 194 -10.02 -2.09 0.34
N ILE A 195 -8.99 -2.77 0.86
CA ILE A 195 -7.63 -2.24 0.95
C ILE A 195 -7.04 -2.01 -0.45
N LEU A 196 -7.07 -3.05 -1.29
CA LEU A 196 -6.51 -2.99 -2.64
C LEU A 196 -7.20 -1.91 -3.48
N ASN A 197 -8.52 -1.91 -3.46
CA ASN A 197 -9.38 -0.97 -4.17
C ASN A 197 -9.06 0.48 -3.78
N THR A 198 -9.01 0.76 -2.48
CA THR A 198 -8.71 2.09 -1.93
C THR A 198 -7.31 2.57 -2.33
N VAL A 199 -6.30 1.69 -2.20
CA VAL A 199 -4.91 2.03 -2.54
C VAL A 199 -4.76 2.27 -4.05
N ALA A 200 -5.40 1.46 -4.88
CA ALA A 200 -5.39 1.61 -6.34
C ALA A 200 -6.04 2.92 -6.77
N HIS A 201 -7.23 3.24 -6.25
CA HIS A 201 -7.89 4.52 -6.51
C HIS A 201 -7.02 5.69 -6.08
N PHE A 202 -6.41 5.63 -4.89
CA PHE A 202 -5.56 6.70 -4.39
C PHE A 202 -4.34 6.92 -5.29
N PHE A 203 -3.65 5.85 -5.70
CA PHE A 203 -2.49 5.96 -6.58
C PHE A 203 -2.87 6.48 -7.97
N LEU A 204 -3.94 5.97 -8.59
CA LEU A 204 -4.43 6.46 -9.88
C LEU A 204 -4.81 7.93 -9.82
N ALA A 205 -5.56 8.34 -8.80
CA ALA A 205 -5.97 9.73 -8.62
C ALA A 205 -4.75 10.66 -8.62
N ARG A 206 -3.67 10.27 -7.92
CA ARG A 206 -2.42 11.03 -7.87
C ARG A 206 -1.63 10.97 -9.17
N MET A 207 -1.62 9.84 -9.87
CA MET A 207 -0.97 9.72 -11.18
C MET A 207 -1.64 10.62 -12.20
N TYR A 208 -2.96 10.54 -12.35
CA TYR A 208 -3.71 11.38 -13.27
C TYR A 208 -3.56 12.87 -12.94
N GLN A 209 -3.72 13.24 -11.66
CA GLN A 209 -3.67 14.63 -11.22
C GLN A 209 -2.28 15.28 -11.34
N LYS A 210 -1.20 14.56 -11.01
CA LYS A 210 0.14 15.16 -10.86
C LYS A 210 1.11 14.81 -11.98
N ILE A 211 0.82 13.78 -12.77
CA ILE A 211 1.74 13.28 -13.79
C ILE A 211 1.10 13.37 -15.17
N GLU A 212 -0.10 12.82 -15.36
CA GLU A 212 -0.75 12.85 -16.68
C GLU A 212 -1.26 14.23 -17.05
N GLY A 213 -1.51 15.10 -16.07
CA GLY A 213 -2.16 16.38 -16.31
C GLY A 213 -3.64 16.21 -16.65
N GLU A 214 -4.27 15.14 -16.15
CA GLU A 214 -5.69 14.82 -16.33
C GLU A 214 -6.43 14.97 -14.98
N PRO A 215 -6.64 16.21 -14.48
CA PRO A 215 -7.26 16.43 -13.18
C PRO A 215 -8.71 15.94 -13.10
N GLU A 216 -9.45 15.88 -14.21
CA GLU A 216 -10.82 15.34 -14.30
C GLU A 216 -10.84 13.84 -14.00
N THR A 217 -9.92 13.07 -14.58
CA THR A 217 -9.76 11.64 -14.31
C THR A 217 -9.30 11.42 -12.86
N GLY A 218 -8.39 12.28 -12.37
CA GLY A 218 -8.01 12.25 -10.95
C GLY A 218 -9.18 12.54 -10.00
N LEU A 219 -10.06 13.48 -10.39
CA LEU A 219 -11.25 13.86 -9.62
C LEU A 219 -12.25 12.71 -9.49
N SER A 220 -12.48 11.93 -10.55
CA SER A 220 -13.42 10.80 -10.51
C SER A 220 -13.03 9.77 -9.43
N HIS A 221 -11.75 9.44 -9.34
CA HIS A 221 -11.22 8.56 -8.30
C HIS A 221 -11.30 9.18 -6.90
N PHE A 222 -11.00 10.48 -6.75
CA PHE A 222 -11.14 11.13 -5.44
C PHE A 222 -12.58 11.22 -4.97
N LYS A 223 -13.56 11.39 -5.87
CA LYS A 223 -15.00 11.35 -5.50
C LYS A 223 -15.41 10.00 -4.95
N ILE A 224 -14.89 8.90 -5.50
CA ILE A 224 -15.12 7.55 -4.96
C ILE A 224 -14.55 7.46 -3.54
N LEU A 225 -13.29 7.87 -3.37
CA LEU A 225 -12.60 7.82 -2.09
C LEU A 225 -13.25 8.69 -1.00
N THR A 226 -13.71 9.89 -1.33
CA THR A 226 -14.40 10.78 -0.37
C THR A 226 -15.83 10.33 -0.08
N THR A 227 -16.48 9.62 -1.00
CA THR A 227 -17.76 8.98 -0.73
C THR A 227 -17.58 7.82 0.24
N GLN A 228 -16.55 7.01 0.04
CA GLN A 228 -16.25 5.84 0.88
C GLN A 228 -15.71 6.22 2.26
N PHE A 229 -14.85 7.24 2.34
CA PHE A 229 -14.21 7.71 3.57
C PHE A 229 -14.47 9.21 3.77
N PRO A 230 -15.72 9.61 4.10
CA PRO A 230 -16.14 11.02 4.12
C PRO A 230 -15.42 11.87 5.16
N THR A 231 -14.94 11.25 6.24
CA THR A 231 -14.19 11.92 7.30
C THR A 231 -12.71 12.13 6.94
N ASN A 232 -12.21 11.52 5.86
CA ASN A 232 -10.81 11.64 5.47
C ASN A 232 -10.51 13.04 4.92
N LYS A 233 -9.91 13.90 5.75
CA LYS A 233 -9.59 15.28 5.36
C LYS A 233 -8.62 15.35 4.18
N THR A 234 -7.65 14.44 4.09
CA THR A 234 -6.67 14.44 2.99
C THR A 234 -7.31 14.10 1.65
N PHE A 235 -8.26 13.16 1.61
CA PHE A 235 -9.00 12.88 0.37
C PHE A 235 -9.84 14.07 -0.06
N ASN A 236 -10.53 14.72 0.88
CA ASN A 236 -11.29 15.94 0.62
C ASN A 236 -10.39 17.08 0.09
N GLU A 237 -9.21 17.28 0.68
CA GLU A 237 -8.22 18.26 0.21
C GLU A 237 -7.77 17.97 -1.22
N TYR A 238 -7.42 16.72 -1.52
CA TYR A 238 -6.98 16.35 -2.87
C TYR A 238 -8.09 16.40 -3.91
N GLN A 239 -9.34 16.11 -3.54
CA GLN A 239 -10.50 16.32 -4.40
C GLN A 239 -10.60 17.80 -4.79
N LYS A 240 -10.56 18.71 -3.80
CA LYS A 240 -10.59 20.16 -4.04
C LYS A 240 -9.41 20.63 -4.89
N GLU A 241 -8.21 20.06 -4.69
CA GLU A 241 -7.06 20.34 -5.56
C GLU A 241 -7.29 19.92 -7.02
N CYS A 242 -8.06 18.86 -7.30
CA CYS A 242 -8.45 18.53 -8.67
C CYS A 242 -9.49 19.50 -9.21
N GLU A 243 -10.53 19.79 -8.42
CA GLU A 243 -11.60 20.73 -8.80
C GLU A 243 -11.05 22.12 -9.15
N ALA A 244 -10.03 22.60 -8.44
CA ALA A 244 -9.42 23.90 -8.69
C ALA A 244 -8.54 23.96 -9.97
N LYS A 245 -8.29 22.81 -10.62
CA LYS A 245 -7.45 22.70 -11.83
C LYS A 245 -8.24 22.47 -13.11
N ILE A 246 -9.56 22.29 -12.99
CA ILE A 246 -10.53 22.12 -14.08
C ILE A 246 -11.16 23.49 -14.34
#